data_AF-J8HPH5-F1
#
_entry.id   AF-J8HPH5-F1
#
_cell.length_a   1.000
_cell.length_b   1.000
_cell.length_c   1.000
_cell.angle_alpha   90.00
_cell.angle_beta   90.00
_cell.angle_gamma   90.00
#
_symmetry.space_group_name_H-M   'P 1'
#
loop_
_entity.id
_entity.type
_entity.pdbx_description
1 polymer ?
#
loop_
_entity_poly.entity_id
_entity_poly.type
_entity_poly.pdbx_seq_one_letter_code
_entity_poly.pdbx_strand_id
1 'polypeptide(L)'
;MKFVTIVEYSNLSFEAKVLQDLADIELSIQERCELLDIFYRVNRYGLDREMLGNHLQKDVDAELGTISMVVYSSDQVLELIITQNTASEIFITNCYKKRN
;
A
#
# COMPACT_ATOMS: atom_id res chain seq x y z
N MET A 1 10.66 -20.89 -12.40
CA MET A 1 10.33 -19.67 -11.63
C MET A 1 9.91 -18.60 -12.61
N LYS A 2 8.68 -18.07 -12.51
CA LYS A 2 8.26 -16.90 -13.30
C LYS A 2 8.49 -15.68 -12.42
N PHE A 3 9.50 -14.88 -12.74
CA PHE A 3 9.68 -13.57 -12.13
C PHE A 3 8.56 -12.67 -12.66
N VAL A 4 7.77 -12.11 -11.77
CA VAL A 4 6.85 -11.02 -12.10
C VAL A 4 7.69 -9.76 -12.11
N THR A 5 7.95 -9.21 -13.30
CA THR A 5 8.56 -7.89 -13.42
C THR A 5 7.55 -6.89 -12.88
N ILE A 6 7.87 -6.28 -11.74
CA ILE A 6 7.09 -5.15 -11.21
C ILE A 6 7.24 -4.04 -12.24
N VAL A 7 6.13 -3.65 -12.87
CA VAL A 7 6.05 -2.40 -13.63
C VAL A 7 6.44 -1.29 -12.67
N GLU A 8 7.46 -0.50 -13.01
CA GLU A 8 7.88 0.62 -12.18
C GLU A 8 6.69 1.54 -11.91
N TYR A 9 6.24 1.55 -10.67
CA TYR A 9 5.29 2.55 -10.19
C TYR A 9 6.08 3.86 -10.06
N SER A 10 6.17 4.62 -11.15
CA SER A 10 7.02 5.81 -11.27
C SER A 10 6.81 6.87 -10.18
N ASN A 11 5.64 6.85 -9.53
CA ASN A 11 5.25 7.81 -8.49
C ASN A 11 5.28 7.18 -7.09
N LEU A 12 5.59 5.88 -6.97
CA LEU A 12 5.69 5.17 -5.69
C LEU A 12 7.15 4.86 -5.36
N SER A 13 7.55 5.31 -4.18
CA SER A 13 8.78 4.89 -3.53
C SER A 13 8.45 4.02 -2.31
N PHE A 14 9.29 3.02 -2.07
CA PHE A 14 9.15 2.12 -0.93
C PHE A 14 10.32 2.37 0.03
N GLU A 15 10.03 2.56 1.32
CA GLU A 15 11.10 2.50 2.30
C GLU A 15 11.70 1.09 2.34
N ALA A 16 13.01 1.00 2.56
CA ALA A 16 13.71 -0.29 2.58
C ALA A 16 13.11 -1.30 3.57
N LYS A 17 12.62 -0.82 4.73
CA LYS A 17 11.95 -1.65 5.73
C LYS A 17 10.65 -2.28 5.20
N VAL A 18 9.87 -1.54 4.42
CA VAL A 18 8.61 -2.04 3.82
C VAL A 18 8.87 -3.16 2.84
N LEU A 19 9.95 -3.06 2.06
CA LEU A 19 10.34 -4.14 1.14
C LEU A 19 10.72 -5.42 1.90
N GLN A 20 11.38 -5.28 3.06
CA GLN A 20 11.69 -6.41 3.94
C GLN A 20 10.42 -7.00 4.55
N ASP A 21 9.55 -6.15 5.12
CA ASP A 21 8.29 -6.57 5.73
C ASP A 21 7.42 -7.33 4.71
N LEU A 22 7.29 -6.82 3.49
CA LEU A 22 6.51 -7.49 2.43
C LEU A 22 7.13 -8.81 1.96
N ALA A 23 8.46 -8.96 2.06
CA ALA A 23 9.13 -10.22 1.73
C ALA A 23 8.94 -11.28 2.82
N ASP A 24 8.83 -10.86 4.08
CA ASP A 24 8.68 -11.73 5.25
C ASP A 24 7.22 -12.11 5.52
N ILE A 25 6.25 -11.35 5.00
CA ILE A 25 4.82 -11.64 5.15
C ILE A 25 4.37 -12.71 4.15
N GLU A 26 3.78 -13.79 4.66
CA GLU A 26 3.03 -14.73 3.81
C GLU A 26 1.70 -14.12 3.36
N LEU A 27 1.62 -13.84 2.06
CA LEU A 27 0.42 -13.35 1.39
C LEU A 27 -0.20 -14.43 0.51
N SER A 28 -1.49 -14.65 0.69
CA SER A 28 -2.35 -15.40 -0.23
C SER A 28 -2.40 -14.73 -1.61
N ILE A 29 -2.89 -15.46 -2.62
CA ILE A 29 -3.06 -14.91 -3.97
C ILE A 29 -4.00 -13.70 -3.95
N GLN A 30 -5.08 -13.77 -3.18
CA GLN A 30 -6.04 -12.68 -3.07
C GLN A 30 -5.39 -11.42 -2.46
N GLU A 31 -4.70 -11.57 -1.33
CA GLU A 31 -4.03 -10.44 -0.67
C GLU A 31 -2.97 -9.80 -1.59
N ARG A 32 -2.24 -10.60 -2.38
CA ARG A 32 -1.29 -10.07 -3.38
C ARG A 32 -2.00 -9.27 -4.47
N CYS A 33 -3.15 -9.75 -4.96
CA CYS A 33 -3.92 -9.04 -5.98
C CYS A 33 -4.47 -7.71 -5.46
N GLU A 34 -5.01 -7.69 -4.24
CA GLU A 34 -5.51 -6.47 -3.59
C GLU A 34 -4.37 -5.48 -3.33
N LEU A 35 -3.20 -5.96 -2.87
CA LEU A 35 -2.01 -5.14 -2.67
C LEU A 35 -1.53 -4.48 -3.98
N LEU A 36 -1.52 -5.24 -5.08
CA LEU A 36 -1.17 -4.72 -6.40
C LEU A 36 -2.20 -3.68 -6.91
N ASP A 37 -3.50 -3.87 -6.61
CA ASP A 37 -4.54 -2.89 -6.93
C ASP A 37 -4.33 -1.58 -6.15
N ILE A 38 -3.97 -1.67 -4.87
CA ILE A 38 -3.60 -0.51 -4.06
C ILE A 38 -2.42 0.24 -4.70
N PHE A 39 -1.31 -0.45 -4.99
CA PHE A 39 -0.15 0.19 -5.60
C PHE A 39 -0.48 0.84 -6.94
N TYR A 40 -1.27 0.16 -7.77
CA TYR A 40 -1.74 0.72 -9.04
C TYR A 40 -2.54 2.01 -8.85
N ARG A 41 -3.52 2.00 -7.95
CA ARG A 41 -4.39 3.16 -7.69
C ARG A 41 -3.61 4.33 -7.13
N VAL A 42 -2.77 4.09 -6.13
CA VAL A 42 -1.96 5.15 -5.50
C VAL A 42 -0.97 5.73 -6.51
N ASN A 43 -0.31 4.88 -7.30
CA ASN A 43 0.61 5.36 -8.34
C ASN A 43 -0.10 6.22 -9.40
N ARG A 44 -1.35 5.88 -9.75
CA ARG A 44 -2.09 6.55 -10.83
C ARG A 44 -2.87 7.78 -10.38
N TYR A 45 -3.48 7.72 -9.20
CA TYR A 45 -4.45 8.70 -8.70
C TYR A 45 -3.99 9.43 -7.44
N GLY A 46 -2.81 9.08 -6.92
CA GLY A 46 -2.32 9.64 -5.67
C GLY A 46 -3.20 9.24 -4.48
N LEU A 47 -3.47 10.20 -3.60
CA LEU A 47 -4.29 10.00 -2.40
C LEU A 47 -5.77 10.37 -2.59
N ASP A 48 -6.27 10.32 -3.83
CA ASP A 48 -7.67 10.58 -4.14
C ASP A 48 -8.58 9.51 -3.53
N ARG A 49 -9.37 9.91 -2.54
CA ARG A 49 -10.19 8.99 -1.73
C ARG A 49 -11.23 8.23 -2.53
N GLU A 50 -11.85 8.88 -3.52
CA GLU A 50 -12.86 8.24 -4.36
C GLU A 50 -12.22 7.15 -5.22
N MET A 51 -11.01 7.41 -5.71
CA MET A 51 -10.26 6.45 -6.54
C MET A 51 -9.63 5.32 -5.72
N LEU A 52 -9.29 5.55 -4.45
CA LEU A 52 -8.75 4.52 -3.55
C LEU A 52 -9.85 3.55 -3.04
N GLY A 53 -11.10 4.01 -2.97
CA GLY A 53 -12.26 3.16 -2.68
C GLY A 53 -12.17 2.45 -1.32
N ASN A 54 -12.60 1.19 -1.28
CA ASN A 54 -12.74 0.42 -0.04
C ASN A 54 -11.40 0.05 0.64
N HIS A 55 -10.28 0.24 -0.06
CA HIS A 55 -8.96 0.00 0.52
C HIS A 55 -8.54 1.13 1.48
N LEU A 56 -9.12 2.33 1.36
CA LEU A 56 -8.85 3.43 2.28
C LEU A 56 -9.51 3.15 3.62
N GLN A 57 -8.71 3.04 4.68
CA GLN A 57 -9.24 2.87 6.04
C GLN A 57 -9.52 4.23 6.70
N LYS A 58 -8.54 5.13 6.69
CA LYS A 58 -8.63 6.46 7.31
C LYS A 58 -7.43 7.32 6.93
N ASP A 59 -7.58 8.63 7.14
CA ASP A 59 -6.43 9.51 7.27
C ASP A 59 -5.72 9.20 8.60
N VAL A 60 -4.41 9.01 8.55
CA VAL A 60 -3.56 8.86 9.74
C VAL A 60 -3.07 10.23 10.19
N ASP A 61 -2.69 11.04 9.21
CA ASP A 61 -2.35 12.45 9.39
C ASP A 61 -2.71 13.19 8.09
N ALA A 62 -3.89 13.83 8.07
CA ALA A 62 -4.40 14.52 6.89
C ALA A 62 -3.56 15.75 6.53
N GLU A 63 -2.93 16.41 7.51
CA GLU A 63 -2.11 17.60 7.28
C GLU A 63 -0.77 17.25 6.63
N LEU A 64 -0.25 16.06 6.93
CA LEU A 64 0.98 15.51 6.34
C LEU A 64 0.72 14.60 5.12
N GLY A 65 -0.51 14.58 4.59
CA GLY A 65 -0.85 13.73 3.45
C GLY A 65 -0.57 12.25 3.70
N THR A 66 -0.87 11.76 4.91
CA THR A 66 -0.66 10.37 5.30
C THR A 66 -1.97 9.63 5.48
N ILE A 67 -2.13 8.54 4.72
CA ILE A 67 -3.30 7.68 4.78
C ILE A 67 -2.92 6.26 5.20
N SER A 68 -3.90 5.55 5.75
CA SER A 68 -3.83 4.11 6.00
C SER A 68 -4.70 3.39 4.98
N MET A 69 -4.10 2.42 4.30
CA MET A 69 -4.76 1.52 3.37
C MET A 69 -4.70 0.09 3.87
N VAL A 70 -5.75 -0.68 3.64
CA VAL A 70 -5.90 -2.02 4.19
C VAL A 70 -6.30 -3.05 3.15
N VAL A 71 -5.71 -4.24 3.27
CA VAL A 71 -6.12 -5.46 2.59
C VAL A 71 -6.70 -6.39 3.64
N TYR A 72 -7.94 -6.80 3.46
CA TYR A 72 -8.66 -7.64 4.42
C TYR A 72 -8.52 -9.12 4.07
N SER A 73 -8.21 -9.94 5.07
CA SER A 73 -8.37 -11.38 4.98
C SER A 73 -9.30 -11.88 6.08
N SER A 74 -9.61 -13.19 6.07
CA SER A 74 -10.59 -13.80 6.97
C SER A 74 -10.31 -13.59 8.46
N ASP A 75 -9.03 -13.51 8.86
CA ASP A 75 -8.59 -13.41 10.25
C ASP A 75 -7.53 -12.32 10.47
N GLN A 76 -7.04 -11.69 9.40
CA GLN A 76 -5.94 -10.74 9.44
C GLN A 76 -6.22 -9.53 8.55
N VAL A 77 -5.53 -8.43 8.84
CA VAL A 77 -5.52 -7.22 8.03
C VAL A 77 -4.07 -6.85 7.77
N LEU A 78 -3.73 -6.65 6.51
CA LEU A 78 -2.49 -6.02 6.12
C LEU A 78 -2.73 -4.51 5.99
N GLU A 79 -2.05 -3.73 6.80
CA GLU A 79 -2.15 -2.27 6.78
C GLU A 79 -0.88 -1.67 6.16
N LEU A 80 -1.07 -0.76 5.21
CA LEU A 80 -0.06 0.04 4.55
C LEU A 80 -0.21 1.50 4.97
N ILE A 81 0.89 2.10 5.41
CA ILE A 81 0.94 3.54 5.66
C ILE A 81 1.58 4.21 4.45
N ILE A 82 0.87 5.18 3.89
CA ILE A 82 1.27 5.87 2.67
C ILE A 82 1.33 7.36 2.97
N THR A 83 2.49 7.98 2.75
CA THR A 83 2.77 9.39 3.00
C THR A 83 3.12 10.09 1.70
N GLN A 84 2.45 11.21 1.41
CA GLN A 84 2.79 12.08 0.29
C GLN A 84 3.59 13.29 0.79
N ASN A 85 4.91 13.27 0.64
CA ASN A 85 5.80 14.35 1.09
C ASN A 85 5.78 15.56 0.14
N THR A 86 5.59 15.32 -1.16
CA THR A 86 5.46 16.36 -2.19
C THR A 86 4.40 15.96 -3.21
N ALA A 87 4.01 16.90 -4.09
CA ALA A 87 3.00 16.61 -5.13
C ALA A 87 3.39 15.43 -6.06
N SER A 88 4.68 15.10 -6.16
CA SER A 88 5.21 14.14 -7.14
C SER A 88 5.61 12.79 -6.54
N GLU A 89 5.82 12.70 -5.23
CA GLU A 89 6.41 11.52 -4.60
C GLU A 89 5.53 11.00 -3.46
N ILE A 90 5.13 9.74 -3.61
CA ILE A 90 4.33 9.01 -2.63
C ILE A 90 5.18 7.87 -2.08
N PHE A 91 5.26 7.82 -0.75
CA PHE A 91 6.08 6.86 -0.03
C PHE A 91 5.19 5.86 0.68
N ILE A 92 5.47 4.57 0.49
CA ILE A 92 4.93 3.54 1.39
C ILE A 92 5.94 3.41 2.53
N THR A 93 5.53 3.88 3.70
CA THR A 93 6.39 4.12 4.86
C THR A 93 6.25 3.04 5.92
N ASN A 94 5.21 2.22 5.88
CA ASN A 94 5.05 1.09 6.78
C ASN A 94 4.15 0.01 6.19
N CYS A 95 4.38 -1.24 6.58
CA CYS A 95 3.57 -2.39 6.20
C CYS A 95 3.57 -3.40 7.33
N TYR A 96 2.40 -3.74 7.86
CA TYR A 96 2.32 -4.77 8.91
C TYR A 96 1.01 -5.54 8.86
N LYS A 97 1.07 -6.81 9.29
CA LYS A 97 -0.08 -7.71 9.35
C LYS A 97 -0.59 -7.79 10.79
N LYS A 98 -1.83 -7.36 11.02
CA LYS A 98 -2.54 -7.44 12.31
C LYS A 98 -3.53 -8.59 12.28
N ARG A 99 -3.75 -9.27 13.41
CA ARG A 99 -4.93 -10.13 13.60
C ARG A 99 -6.13 -9.25 13.96
N ASN A 100 -7.31 -9.61 13.46
CA ASN A 100 -8.57 -8.96 13.81
C ASN A 100 -8.90 -9.11 15.30
#